data_AF-A0A7C4TZZ4-F1
#
_entry.id   AF-A0A7C4TZZ4-F1
#
_cell.length_a   1.000
_cell.length_b   1.000
_cell.length_c   1.000
_cell.angle_alpha   90.00
_cell.angle_beta   90.00
_cell.angle_gamma   90.00
#
_symmetry.space_group_name_H-M   'P 1'
#
loop_
_entity.id
_entity.type
_entity.pdbx_description
1 polymer ?
#
loop_
_entity_poly.entity_id
_entity_poly.type
_entity_poly.pdbx_seq_one_letter_code
_entity_poly.pdbx_strand_id
1 'polypeptide(L)'
;MKTAKKFCAARSGQLLIVAAFAIAVLIASTSIYVCELITQRQNVEDGFSVELVLAVKTGLRNAAVSALANIAHGGQKTVLTENLDALADTYMRLYPQQICQIRYTLLNDDGYEDGIKLSWNDYGGLGVSSTYIPYILKVLAPTFNLTVNDAINITTTLKVHGFYTIGENETLRTVNLTCTVFNEKKPAQAKYIAIHYEDDSGVWIPVNNPSITDWGNGTYSLRFTVAVASDFVHVSVHVIDARNIFVAANVTCSQAG
;
A
#
# COMPACT_ATOMS: atom_id res chain seq x y z
N MET A 1 69.97 55.74 -50.45
CA MET A 1 70.36 55.23 -49.11
C MET A 1 69.11 55.18 -48.25
N LYS A 2 68.54 54.00 -47.96
CA LYS A 2 67.33 53.83 -47.13
C LYS A 2 67.74 53.17 -45.82
N THR A 3 67.52 53.86 -44.70
CA THR A 3 67.79 53.39 -43.34
C THR A 3 66.65 52.48 -42.86
N ALA A 4 66.97 51.23 -42.53
CA ALA A 4 66.05 50.28 -41.94
C ALA A 4 65.97 50.48 -40.41
N LYS A 5 64.76 50.66 -39.88
CA LYS A 5 64.46 50.66 -38.45
C LYS A 5 64.52 49.22 -37.91
N LYS A 6 65.37 48.98 -36.90
CA LYS A 6 65.37 47.76 -36.08
C LYS A 6 64.23 47.83 -35.06
N PHE A 7 63.28 46.88 -35.13
CA PHE A 7 62.30 46.64 -34.07
C PHE A 7 62.86 45.60 -33.09
N CYS A 8 62.97 45.93 -31.81
CA CYS A 8 63.32 45.00 -30.75
C CYS A 8 62.14 44.07 -30.44
N ALA A 9 62.28 42.78 -30.74
CA ALA A 9 61.32 41.74 -30.42
C ALA A 9 61.71 41.06 -29.09
N ALA A 10 61.15 41.51 -27.96
CA ALA A 10 61.40 40.88 -26.65
C ALA A 10 60.17 40.75 -25.73
N ARG A 11 58.94 41.02 -26.21
CA ARG A 11 57.70 40.94 -25.39
C ARG A 11 56.53 40.19 -26.03
N SER A 12 56.69 39.68 -27.25
CA SER A 12 55.59 39.04 -28.01
C SER A 12 55.22 37.64 -27.50
N GLY A 13 56.21 36.84 -27.04
CA GLY A 13 55.97 35.48 -26.55
C GLY A 13 55.22 35.42 -25.21
N GLN A 14 55.54 36.32 -24.27
CA GLN A 14 54.83 36.42 -23.00
C GLN A 14 53.38 36.90 -23.18
N LEU A 15 53.15 37.84 -24.11
CA LEU A 15 51.80 38.31 -24.41
C LEU A 15 50.94 37.19 -25.02
N LEU A 16 51.53 36.34 -25.88
CA LEU A 16 50.88 35.17 -26.46
C LEU A 16 50.52 34.13 -25.39
N ILE A 17 51.43 33.86 -24.45
CA ILE A 17 51.19 32.91 -23.35
C ILE A 17 50.08 33.42 -22.43
N VAL A 18 50.09 34.70 -22.06
CA VAL A 18 49.03 35.31 -21.23
C VAL A 18 47.67 35.29 -21.94
N ALA A 19 47.63 35.59 -23.23
CA ALA A 19 46.40 35.52 -24.01
C ALA A 19 45.87 34.08 -24.12
N ALA A 20 46.75 33.10 -24.39
CA ALA A 20 46.38 31.69 -24.42
C ALA A 20 45.88 31.20 -23.05
N PHE A 21 46.51 31.65 -21.96
CA PHE A 21 46.08 31.32 -20.60
C PHE A 21 44.72 31.93 -20.27
N ALA A 22 44.46 33.18 -20.67
CA ALA A 22 43.17 33.82 -20.50
C ALA A 22 42.05 33.10 -21.27
N ILE A 23 42.32 32.67 -22.50
CA ILE A 23 41.37 31.86 -23.30
C ILE A 23 41.12 30.51 -22.64
N ALA A 24 42.17 29.82 -22.16
CA ALA A 24 42.04 28.55 -21.48
C ALA A 24 41.21 28.66 -20.18
N VAL A 25 41.42 29.72 -19.40
CA VAL A 25 40.63 30.01 -18.18
C VAL A 25 39.17 30.29 -18.52
N LEU A 26 38.89 31.04 -19.59
CA LEU A 26 37.51 31.30 -20.05
C LEU A 26 36.81 30.02 -20.52
N ILE A 27 37.50 29.15 -21.26
CA ILE A 27 36.97 27.86 -21.71
C ILE A 27 36.73 26.94 -20.50
N ALA A 28 37.65 26.88 -19.55
CA ALA A 28 37.50 26.09 -18.33
C ALA A 28 36.34 26.59 -17.46
N SER A 29 36.21 27.90 -17.28
CA SER A 29 35.13 28.51 -16.50
C SER A 29 33.75 28.25 -17.11
N THR A 30 33.62 28.34 -18.44
CA THR A 30 32.36 28.04 -19.13
C THR A 30 32.05 26.55 -19.10
N SER A 31 33.06 25.68 -19.22
CA SER A 31 32.88 24.22 -19.13
C SER A 31 32.46 23.77 -17.73
N ILE A 32 33.05 24.35 -16.67
CA ILE A 32 32.68 24.08 -15.27
C ILE A 32 31.26 24.55 -15.01
N TYR A 33 30.91 25.78 -15.41
CA TYR A 33 29.57 26.32 -15.26
C TYR A 33 28.51 25.45 -15.97
N VAL A 34 28.79 25.02 -17.20
CA VAL A 34 27.91 24.10 -17.94
C VAL A 34 27.79 22.75 -17.24
N CYS A 35 28.88 22.19 -16.71
CA CYS A 35 28.83 20.94 -15.94
C CYS A 35 28.00 21.08 -14.67
N GLU A 36 28.20 22.13 -13.87
CA GLU A 36 27.43 22.38 -12.64
C GLU A 36 25.94 22.54 -12.93
N LEU A 37 25.58 23.22 -14.03
CA LEU A 37 24.19 23.38 -14.47
C LEU A 37 23.57 22.04 -14.89
N ILE A 38 24.33 21.20 -15.60
CA ILE A 38 23.90 19.85 -15.98
C ILE A 38 23.71 18.98 -14.73
N THR A 39 24.64 19.01 -13.79
CA THR A 39 24.57 18.22 -12.54
C THR A 39 23.41 18.68 -11.64
N GLN A 40 23.18 19.99 -11.49
CA GLN A 40 22.03 20.48 -10.73
C GLN A 40 20.70 20.06 -11.36
N ARG A 41 20.60 20.15 -12.69
CA ARG A 41 19.41 19.70 -13.42
C ARG A 41 19.14 18.21 -13.23
N GLN A 42 20.18 17.37 -13.33
CA GLN A 42 20.07 15.92 -13.11
C GLN A 42 19.59 15.58 -11.70
N ASN A 43 20.14 16.24 -10.67
CA ASN A 43 19.71 16.02 -9.29
C ASN A 43 18.25 16.44 -9.04
N VAL A 44 17.78 17.52 -9.68
CA VAL A 44 16.37 17.96 -9.61
C VAL A 44 15.45 17.01 -10.38
N GLU A 45 15.88 16.52 -11.54
CA GLU A 45 15.14 15.53 -12.34
C GLU A 45 15.02 14.19 -11.58
N ASP A 46 16.10 13.71 -10.95
CA ASP A 46 16.09 12.49 -10.12
C ASP A 46 15.19 12.67 -8.88
N GLY A 47 15.29 13.81 -8.19
CA GLY A 47 14.44 14.12 -7.03
C GLY A 47 12.95 14.19 -7.38
N PHE A 48 12.60 14.92 -8.45
CA PHE A 48 11.22 15.03 -8.95
C PHE A 48 10.65 13.66 -9.36
N SER A 49 11.46 12.80 -9.97
CA SER A 49 11.05 11.46 -10.39
C SER A 49 10.70 10.57 -9.19
N VAL A 50 11.49 10.62 -8.14
CA VAL A 50 11.24 9.87 -6.89
C VAL A 50 9.96 10.37 -6.21
N GLU A 51 9.76 11.68 -6.12
CA GLU A 51 8.57 12.28 -5.51
C GLU A 51 7.29 11.92 -6.29
N LEU A 52 7.33 11.97 -7.62
CA LEU A 52 6.19 11.62 -8.46
C LEU A 52 5.82 10.14 -8.31
N VAL A 53 6.81 9.23 -8.35
CA VAL A 53 6.57 7.80 -8.14
C VAL A 53 5.95 7.55 -6.77
N LEU A 54 6.47 8.20 -5.73
CA LEU A 54 5.94 8.08 -4.37
C LEU A 54 4.50 8.62 -4.27
N ALA A 55 4.21 9.76 -4.89
CA ALA A 55 2.88 10.35 -4.93
C ALA A 55 1.88 9.44 -5.63
N VAL A 56 2.23 8.92 -6.82
CA VAL A 56 1.40 7.96 -7.57
C VAL A 56 1.15 6.70 -6.76
N LYS A 57 2.21 6.11 -6.19
CA LYS A 57 2.09 4.91 -5.35
C LYS A 57 1.19 5.15 -4.13
N THR A 58 1.33 6.30 -3.48
CA THR A 58 0.50 6.69 -2.33
C THR A 58 -0.96 6.91 -2.73
N GLY A 59 -1.20 7.58 -3.86
CA GLY A 59 -2.54 7.80 -4.40
C GLY A 59 -3.24 6.48 -4.74
N LEU A 60 -2.55 5.59 -5.47
CA LEU A 60 -3.08 4.27 -5.84
C LEU A 60 -3.37 3.44 -4.60
N ARG A 61 -2.47 3.47 -3.61
CA ARG A 61 -2.69 2.80 -2.33
C ARG A 61 -3.94 3.31 -1.61
N ASN A 62 -4.13 4.63 -1.55
CA ASN A 62 -5.28 5.23 -0.86
C ASN A 62 -6.59 4.91 -1.60
N ALA A 63 -6.59 4.98 -2.93
CA ALA A 63 -7.72 4.57 -3.76
C ALA A 63 -8.09 3.09 -3.50
N ALA A 64 -7.09 2.21 -3.47
CA ALA A 64 -7.27 0.79 -3.20
C ALA A 64 -7.81 0.50 -1.79
N VAL A 65 -7.25 1.15 -0.76
CA VAL A 65 -7.74 1.03 0.63
C VAL A 65 -9.19 1.50 0.73
N SER A 66 -9.51 2.66 0.15
CA SER A 66 -10.87 3.22 0.20
C SER A 66 -11.88 2.34 -0.53
N ALA A 67 -11.51 1.82 -1.72
CA ALA A 67 -12.37 0.92 -2.48
C ALA A 67 -12.58 -0.40 -1.73
N LEU A 68 -11.51 -1.03 -1.22
CA LEU A 68 -11.62 -2.28 -0.48
C LEU A 68 -12.44 -2.11 0.80
N ALA A 69 -12.28 -1.00 1.52
CA ALA A 69 -13.12 -0.70 2.67
C ALA A 69 -14.60 -0.63 2.28
N ASN A 70 -14.95 0.14 1.24
CA ASN A 70 -16.34 0.23 0.75
C ASN A 70 -16.91 -1.13 0.32
N ILE A 71 -16.16 -1.89 -0.48
CA ILE A 71 -16.60 -3.18 -1.03
C ILE A 71 -16.75 -4.24 0.08
N ALA A 72 -15.83 -4.26 1.06
CA ALA A 72 -15.92 -5.16 2.19
C ALA A 72 -17.14 -4.88 3.09
N HIS A 73 -17.73 -3.69 3.01
CA HIS A 73 -19.02 -3.35 3.65
C HIS A 73 -20.23 -3.58 2.74
N GLY A 74 -20.07 -4.30 1.62
CA GLY A 74 -21.16 -4.59 0.67
C GLY A 74 -21.38 -3.51 -0.39
N GLY A 75 -20.45 -2.55 -0.52
CA GLY A 75 -20.48 -1.57 -1.60
C GLY A 75 -20.21 -2.18 -2.99
N GLN A 76 -20.49 -1.40 -4.03
CA GLN A 76 -20.31 -1.85 -5.42
C GLN A 76 -18.83 -2.08 -5.75
N LYS A 77 -18.54 -3.20 -6.46
CA LYS A 77 -17.17 -3.55 -6.89
C LYS A 77 -16.56 -2.55 -7.88
N THR A 78 -17.39 -1.87 -8.69
CA THR A 78 -16.95 -0.89 -9.70
C THR A 78 -16.19 0.30 -9.12
N VAL A 79 -16.41 0.60 -7.83
CA VAL A 79 -15.73 1.69 -7.10
C VAL A 79 -14.21 1.57 -7.16
N LEU A 80 -13.65 0.35 -7.24
CA LEU A 80 -12.20 0.20 -7.41
C LEU A 80 -11.73 0.80 -8.74
N THR A 81 -12.33 0.36 -9.84
CA THR A 81 -12.02 0.83 -11.20
C THR A 81 -12.25 2.33 -11.32
N GLU A 82 -13.41 2.82 -10.86
CA GLU A 82 -13.77 4.25 -10.90
C GLU A 82 -12.74 5.12 -10.17
N ASN A 83 -12.29 4.69 -8.98
CA ASN A 83 -11.28 5.43 -8.21
C ASN A 83 -9.91 5.43 -8.90
N LEU A 84 -9.50 4.30 -9.49
CA LEU A 84 -8.22 4.18 -10.19
C LEU A 84 -8.20 5.02 -11.47
N ASP A 85 -9.29 5.01 -12.23
CA ASP A 85 -9.45 5.83 -13.45
C ASP A 85 -9.44 7.32 -13.12
N ALA A 86 -10.23 7.74 -12.12
CA ALA A 86 -10.25 9.13 -11.67
C ALA A 86 -8.87 9.62 -11.21
N LEU A 87 -8.09 8.76 -10.53
CA LEU A 87 -6.74 9.06 -10.12
C LEU A 87 -5.78 9.17 -11.32
N ALA A 88 -5.85 8.21 -12.25
CA ALA A 88 -5.03 8.22 -13.46
C ALA A 88 -5.27 9.48 -14.30
N ASP A 89 -6.54 9.86 -14.49
CA ASP A 89 -6.94 11.09 -15.18
C ASP A 89 -6.48 12.35 -14.46
N THR A 90 -6.44 12.33 -13.13
CA THR A 90 -5.94 13.46 -12.34
C THR A 90 -4.44 13.65 -12.53
N TYR A 91 -3.65 12.58 -12.47
CA TYR A 91 -2.20 12.65 -12.72
C TYR A 91 -1.88 13.05 -14.16
N MET A 92 -2.65 12.56 -15.14
CA MET A 92 -2.50 12.98 -16.53
C MET A 92 -2.74 14.49 -16.70
N ARG A 93 -3.73 15.07 -15.99
CA ARG A 93 -4.06 16.51 -16.06
C ARG A 93 -3.11 17.41 -15.28
N LEU A 94 -2.53 16.94 -14.18
CA LEU A 94 -1.63 17.73 -13.33
C LEU A 94 -0.29 18.05 -14.01
N TYR A 95 0.12 17.24 -14.98
CA TYR A 95 1.40 17.39 -15.66
C TYR A 95 1.22 17.60 -17.18
N PRO A 96 0.55 18.68 -17.64
CA PRO A 96 0.18 18.85 -19.06
C PRO A 96 1.39 18.99 -20.01
N GLN A 97 2.58 19.31 -19.48
CA GLN A 97 3.83 19.40 -20.26
C GLN A 97 4.58 18.06 -20.35
N GLN A 98 4.06 17.01 -19.71
CA GLN A 98 4.66 15.67 -19.64
C GLN A 98 3.56 14.64 -19.91
N ILE A 99 3.92 13.46 -20.42
CA ILE A 99 2.94 12.38 -20.54
C ILE A 99 3.09 11.53 -19.29
N CYS A 100 2.26 11.79 -18.27
CA CYS A 100 2.13 10.92 -17.10
C CYS A 100 0.96 9.94 -17.33
N GLN A 101 1.28 8.69 -17.61
CA GLN A 101 0.31 7.64 -17.87
C GLN A 101 0.41 6.54 -16.82
N ILE A 102 -0.70 6.31 -16.12
CA ILE A 102 -0.88 5.17 -15.21
C ILE A 102 -1.75 4.15 -15.94
N ARG A 103 -1.28 2.92 -16.04
CA ARG A 103 -2.08 1.78 -16.51
C ARG A 103 -2.09 0.72 -15.43
N TYR A 104 -3.22 0.06 -15.24
CA TYR A 104 -3.36 -1.02 -14.26
C TYR A 104 -4.09 -2.20 -14.89
N THR A 105 -4.04 -3.34 -14.23
CA THR A 105 -4.78 -4.54 -14.64
C THR A 105 -5.34 -5.20 -13.40
N LEU A 106 -6.65 -5.45 -13.38
CA LEU A 106 -7.29 -6.08 -12.24
C LEU A 106 -7.11 -7.60 -12.30
N LEU A 107 -6.69 -8.19 -11.18
CA LEU A 107 -6.42 -9.61 -11.08
C LEU A 107 -7.73 -10.42 -11.03
N ASN A 108 -7.83 -11.48 -11.83
CA ASN A 108 -8.99 -12.39 -11.90
C ASN A 108 -8.56 -13.85 -11.66
N ASP A 109 -7.57 -14.04 -10.78
CA ASP A 109 -6.96 -15.34 -10.47
C ASP A 109 -6.80 -15.51 -8.95
N ASP A 110 -6.55 -16.73 -8.47
CA ASP A 110 -6.26 -17.02 -7.05
C ASP A 110 -7.37 -16.60 -6.07
N GLY A 111 -8.62 -16.67 -6.53
CA GLY A 111 -9.82 -16.24 -5.80
C GLY A 111 -10.04 -14.72 -5.79
N TYR A 112 -9.31 -13.98 -6.63
CA TYR A 112 -9.65 -12.59 -6.95
C TYR A 112 -10.65 -12.54 -8.10
N GLU A 113 -11.57 -11.59 -7.99
CA GLU A 113 -12.52 -11.19 -9.03
C GLU A 113 -12.43 -9.66 -9.13
N ASP A 114 -12.08 -9.16 -10.32
CA ASP A 114 -11.82 -7.74 -10.59
C ASP A 114 -10.88 -7.08 -9.57
N GLY A 115 -9.80 -7.78 -9.22
CA GLY A 115 -8.78 -7.30 -8.31
C GLY A 115 -9.21 -7.28 -6.85
N ILE A 116 -10.36 -7.87 -6.50
CA ILE A 116 -10.88 -7.99 -5.14
C ILE A 116 -10.98 -9.46 -4.74
N LYS A 117 -10.58 -9.79 -3.50
CA LYS A 117 -10.79 -11.10 -2.89
C LYS A 117 -11.43 -10.93 -1.52
N LEU A 118 -12.65 -11.44 -1.36
CA LEU A 118 -13.36 -11.55 -0.08
C LEU A 118 -13.59 -13.03 0.21
N SER A 119 -12.95 -13.55 1.25
CA SER A 119 -13.00 -14.95 1.64
C SER A 119 -13.26 -15.02 3.15
N TRP A 120 -14.52 -15.26 3.52
CA TRP A 120 -14.99 -15.16 4.92
C TRP A 120 -15.71 -16.43 5.42
N ASN A 121 -16.16 -17.31 4.51
CA ASN A 121 -17.21 -18.30 4.81
C ASN A 121 -16.69 -19.66 5.26
N ASP A 122 -15.38 -19.85 5.39
CA ASP A 122 -14.81 -21.13 5.78
C ASP A 122 -14.73 -21.25 7.30
N TYR A 123 -15.16 -22.39 7.85
CA TYR A 123 -15.09 -22.72 9.29
C TYR A 123 -13.66 -23.02 9.80
N GLY A 124 -12.64 -22.69 9.02
CA GLY A 124 -11.22 -22.87 9.34
C GLY A 124 -10.61 -21.75 10.17
N GLY A 125 -11.40 -20.75 10.56
CA GLY A 125 -10.94 -19.61 11.35
C GLY A 125 -10.08 -18.63 10.55
N LEU A 126 -10.12 -18.65 9.21
CA LEU A 126 -9.37 -17.73 8.37
C LEU A 126 -10.32 -16.86 7.55
N GLY A 127 -10.19 -15.56 7.71
CA GLY A 127 -10.88 -14.54 6.93
C GLY A 127 -9.87 -13.66 6.19
N VAL A 128 -10.14 -13.35 4.92
CA VAL A 128 -9.32 -12.45 4.11
C VAL A 128 -10.18 -11.48 3.33
N SER A 129 -9.84 -10.20 3.43
CA SER A 129 -10.30 -9.14 2.53
C SER A 129 -9.07 -8.52 1.87
N SER A 130 -8.99 -8.56 0.54
CA SER A 130 -7.79 -8.16 -0.18
C SER A 130 -8.08 -7.50 -1.50
N THR A 131 -7.19 -6.60 -1.92
CA THR A 131 -7.12 -6.08 -3.28
C THR A 131 -5.69 -6.12 -3.81
N TYR A 132 -5.53 -6.53 -5.06
CA TYR A 132 -4.24 -6.64 -5.73
C TYR A 132 -4.30 -5.99 -7.11
N ILE A 133 -3.45 -4.98 -7.32
CA ILE A 133 -3.50 -4.11 -8.49
C ILE A 133 -2.06 -3.93 -9.02
N PRO A 134 -1.60 -4.76 -9.96
CA PRO A 134 -0.41 -4.47 -10.74
C PRO A 134 -0.62 -3.19 -11.57
N TYR A 135 0.40 -2.35 -11.64
CA TYR A 135 0.36 -1.12 -12.42
C TYR A 135 1.70 -0.81 -13.10
N ILE A 136 1.59 -0.02 -14.16
CA ILE A 136 2.69 0.55 -14.91
C ILE A 136 2.51 2.07 -14.90
N LEU A 137 3.49 2.78 -14.33
CA LEU A 137 3.60 4.22 -14.44
C LEU A 137 4.62 4.53 -15.54
N LYS A 138 4.20 5.29 -16.55
CA LYS A 138 5.08 5.86 -17.58
C LYS A 138 5.05 7.37 -17.48
N VAL A 139 6.24 7.97 -17.40
CA VAL A 139 6.41 9.42 -17.43
C VAL A 139 7.35 9.74 -18.59
N LEU A 140 6.86 10.49 -19.57
CA LEU A 140 7.67 10.98 -20.69
C LEU A 140 7.76 12.49 -20.60
N ALA A 141 8.97 13.00 -20.48
CA ALA A 141 9.32 14.41 -20.46
C ALA A 141 10.44 14.67 -21.47
N PRO A 142 10.64 15.93 -21.92
CA PRO A 142 11.63 16.24 -22.96
C PRO A 142 13.06 15.80 -22.65
N THR A 143 13.44 15.75 -21.37
CA THR A 143 14.78 15.37 -20.90
C THR A 143 14.82 14.10 -20.06
N PHE A 144 13.67 13.48 -19.82
CA PHE A 144 13.57 12.35 -18.89
C PHE A 144 12.45 11.38 -19.27
N ASN A 145 12.73 10.08 -19.20
CA ASN A 145 11.75 9.03 -19.41
C ASN A 145 11.81 8.03 -18.26
N LEU A 146 10.66 7.76 -17.65
CA LEU A 146 10.50 6.80 -16.56
C LEU A 146 9.51 5.72 -16.93
N THR A 147 9.83 4.49 -16.55
CA THR A 147 8.84 3.42 -16.49
C THR A 147 9.03 2.66 -15.19
N VAL A 148 7.98 2.62 -14.37
CA VAL A 148 7.92 1.85 -13.12
C VAL A 148 6.86 0.78 -13.28
N ASN A 149 7.23 -0.47 -12.98
CA ASN A 149 6.30 -1.59 -12.86
C ASN A 149 6.29 -2.00 -11.39
N ASP A 150 5.12 -1.98 -10.77
CA ASP A 150 4.95 -2.34 -9.36
C ASP A 150 3.52 -2.85 -9.14
N ALA A 151 3.19 -3.25 -7.92
CA ALA A 151 1.85 -3.66 -7.54
C ALA A 151 1.43 -3.05 -6.21
N ILE A 152 0.15 -2.69 -6.12
CA ILE A 152 -0.50 -2.37 -4.85
C ILE A 152 -1.16 -3.65 -4.34
N ASN A 153 -0.74 -4.07 -3.14
CA ASN A 153 -1.36 -5.17 -2.42
C ASN A 153 -1.83 -4.66 -1.07
N ILE A 154 -3.15 -4.66 -0.86
CA ILE A 154 -3.78 -4.27 0.40
C ILE A 154 -4.57 -5.47 0.88
N THR A 155 -4.24 -5.95 2.08
CA THR A 155 -4.86 -7.14 2.65
C THR A 155 -5.14 -6.89 4.12
N THR A 156 -6.32 -7.30 4.56
CA THR A 156 -6.66 -7.51 5.96
C THR A 156 -6.95 -8.99 6.15
N THR A 157 -6.22 -9.65 7.04
CA THR A 157 -6.39 -11.07 7.37
C THR A 157 -6.78 -11.21 8.82
N LEU A 158 -7.80 -12.01 9.07
CA LEU A 158 -8.24 -12.40 10.40
C LEU A 158 -7.99 -13.89 10.58
N LYS A 159 -7.28 -14.25 11.64
CA LYS A 159 -7.16 -15.62 12.11
C LYS A 159 -7.89 -15.77 13.45
N VAL A 160 -8.69 -16.80 13.58
CA VAL A 160 -9.48 -17.09 14.78
C VAL A 160 -9.24 -18.53 15.16
N HIS A 161 -8.84 -18.73 16.40
CA HIS A 161 -8.79 -20.03 17.03
C HIS A 161 -9.65 -19.98 18.27
N GLY A 162 -10.36 -21.06 18.55
CA GLY A 162 -11.31 -21.08 19.65
C GLY A 162 -11.52 -22.46 20.23
N PHE A 163 -11.87 -22.48 21.51
CA PHE A 163 -12.31 -23.67 22.23
C PHE A 163 -13.38 -23.26 23.23
N TYR A 164 -14.13 -24.23 23.74
CA TYR A 164 -15.05 -23.99 24.84
C TYR A 164 -14.74 -24.88 26.04
N THR A 165 -15.20 -24.44 27.20
CA THR A 165 -15.21 -25.22 28.46
C THR A 165 -16.65 -25.36 28.92
N ILE A 166 -16.99 -26.51 29.51
CA ILE A 166 -18.33 -26.77 30.03
C ILE A 166 -18.45 -26.07 31.40
N GLY A 167 -19.53 -25.33 31.58
CA GLY A 167 -19.89 -24.69 32.84
C GLY A 167 -20.53 -25.67 33.82
N GLU A 168 -21.07 -25.14 34.93
CA GLU A 168 -21.69 -25.98 35.97
C GLU A 168 -22.95 -26.73 35.47
N ASN A 169 -23.63 -26.17 34.47
CA ASN A 169 -24.71 -26.85 33.73
C ASN A 169 -24.14 -27.36 32.40
N GLU A 170 -24.35 -28.63 32.07
CA GLU A 170 -23.80 -29.30 30.86
C GLU A 170 -24.16 -28.61 29.53
N THR A 171 -25.16 -27.72 29.53
CA THR A 171 -25.59 -26.93 28.37
C THR A 171 -24.94 -25.55 28.28
N LEU A 172 -24.30 -25.07 29.36
CA LEU A 172 -23.66 -23.77 29.43
C LEU A 172 -22.20 -23.90 29.04
N ARG A 173 -21.79 -23.20 27.98
CA ARG A 173 -20.45 -23.28 27.41
C ARG A 173 -19.77 -21.94 27.49
N THR A 174 -18.59 -21.91 28.11
CA THR A 174 -17.72 -20.73 28.12
C THR A 174 -16.73 -20.84 26.98
N VAL A 175 -16.92 -20.01 25.96
CA VAL A 175 -16.11 -19.94 24.75
C VAL A 175 -14.92 -19.00 24.99
N ASN A 176 -13.73 -19.44 24.61
CA ASN A 176 -12.52 -18.66 24.60
C ASN A 176 -11.95 -18.63 23.18
N LEU A 177 -11.74 -17.44 22.64
CA LEU A 177 -11.16 -17.24 21.32
C LEU A 177 -9.86 -16.46 21.42
N THR A 178 -8.95 -16.77 20.50
CA THR A 178 -7.80 -15.95 20.17
C THR A 178 -7.95 -15.49 18.72
N CYS A 179 -8.00 -14.18 18.53
CA CYS A 179 -8.05 -13.55 17.23
C CYS A 179 -6.73 -12.85 16.94
N THR A 180 -6.22 -13.01 15.72
CA THR A 180 -5.03 -12.30 15.24
C THR A 180 -5.35 -11.58 13.94
N VAL A 181 -5.07 -10.29 13.89
CA VAL A 181 -5.35 -9.42 12.76
C VAL A 181 -4.04 -9.00 12.11
N PHE A 182 -3.96 -9.12 10.79
CA PHE A 182 -2.78 -8.76 10.01
C PHE A 182 -3.14 -7.85 8.84
N ASN A 183 -2.32 -6.83 8.62
CA ASN A 183 -2.31 -6.00 7.42
C ASN A 183 -1.05 -6.31 6.61
N GLU A 184 -1.20 -6.74 5.37
CA GLU A 184 -0.07 -7.12 4.51
C GLU A 184 0.97 -8.02 5.22
N LYS A 185 0.49 -9.03 5.97
CA LYS A 185 1.29 -9.98 6.79
C LYS A 185 1.96 -9.40 8.04
N LYS A 186 1.71 -8.13 8.38
CA LYS A 186 2.19 -7.51 9.61
C LYS A 186 1.07 -7.40 10.63
N PRO A 187 1.32 -7.54 11.94
CA PRO A 187 0.27 -7.40 12.93
C PRO A 187 -0.40 -6.03 12.85
N ALA A 188 -1.72 -5.99 13.02
CA ALA A 188 -2.53 -4.80 12.83
C ALA A 188 -3.59 -4.64 13.90
N GLN A 189 -3.95 -3.39 14.17
CA GLN A 189 -4.96 -3.06 15.16
C GLN A 189 -6.37 -3.19 14.58
N ALA A 190 -7.25 -3.88 15.32
CA ALA A 190 -8.69 -3.84 15.10
C ALA A 190 -9.27 -2.54 15.70
N LYS A 191 -10.05 -1.83 14.90
CA LYS A 191 -10.87 -0.70 15.34
C LYS A 191 -12.16 -1.17 16.01
N TYR A 192 -12.72 -2.28 15.53
CA TYR A 192 -13.96 -2.86 16.02
C TYR A 192 -13.95 -4.37 15.86
N ILE A 193 -14.51 -5.08 16.85
CA ILE A 193 -14.67 -6.54 16.85
C ILE A 193 -16.12 -6.83 17.27
N ALA A 194 -16.83 -7.60 16.45
CA ALA A 194 -18.13 -8.18 16.78
C ALA A 194 -18.06 -9.71 16.71
N ILE A 195 -18.86 -10.37 17.53
CA ILE A 195 -18.88 -11.83 17.65
C ILE A 195 -20.32 -12.29 17.51
N HIS A 196 -20.53 -13.34 16.73
CA HIS A 196 -21.80 -14.04 16.62
C HIS A 196 -21.57 -15.51 16.90
N TYR A 197 -22.53 -16.18 17.50
CA TYR A 197 -22.54 -17.64 17.61
C TYR A 197 -23.75 -18.19 16.87
N GLU A 198 -23.64 -19.41 16.38
CA GLU A 198 -24.77 -20.11 15.79
C GLU A 198 -25.51 -20.88 16.90
N ASP A 199 -26.83 -20.71 16.99
CA ASP A 199 -27.66 -21.49 17.91
C ASP A 199 -27.98 -22.89 17.36
N ASP A 200 -28.63 -23.73 18.17
CA ASP A 200 -29.00 -25.09 17.78
C ASP A 200 -29.99 -25.15 16.59
N SER A 201 -30.55 -24.01 16.15
CA SER A 201 -31.44 -23.90 15.00
C SER A 201 -30.75 -23.41 13.72
N GLY A 202 -29.44 -23.11 13.78
CA GLY A 202 -28.67 -22.58 12.66
C GLY A 202 -28.78 -21.06 12.49
N VAL A 203 -29.24 -20.34 13.51
CA VAL A 203 -29.38 -18.88 13.47
C VAL A 203 -28.17 -18.21 14.12
N TRP A 204 -27.61 -17.22 13.43
CA TRP A 204 -26.51 -16.40 13.96
C TRP A 204 -27.02 -15.35 14.95
N ILE A 205 -26.62 -15.50 16.21
CA ILE A 205 -27.00 -14.61 17.32
C ILE A 205 -25.79 -13.76 17.72
N PRO A 206 -25.95 -12.42 17.82
CA PRO A 206 -24.87 -11.55 18.29
C PRO A 206 -24.56 -11.79 19.77
N VAL A 207 -23.28 -11.85 20.10
CA VAL A 207 -22.81 -11.91 21.49
C VAL A 207 -22.80 -10.51 22.07
N ASN A 208 -23.66 -10.28 23.07
CA ASN A 208 -23.70 -9.02 23.79
C ASN A 208 -22.66 -9.01 24.91
N ASN A 209 -21.86 -7.93 24.99
CA ASN A 209 -20.86 -7.70 26.04
C ASN A 209 -19.81 -8.83 26.24
N PRO A 210 -19.11 -9.28 25.18
CA PRO A 210 -17.98 -10.19 25.36
C PRO A 210 -16.84 -9.52 26.13
N SER A 211 -16.09 -10.31 26.90
CA SER A 211 -14.82 -9.85 27.46
C SER A 211 -13.78 -9.84 26.35
N ILE A 212 -13.24 -8.66 26.03
CA ILE A 212 -12.21 -8.47 25.00
C ILE A 212 -10.95 -7.92 25.66
N THR A 213 -9.82 -8.60 25.45
CA THR A 213 -8.48 -8.13 25.86
C THR A 213 -7.63 -7.90 24.62
N ASP A 214 -7.14 -6.68 24.44
CA ASP A 214 -6.18 -6.31 23.39
C ASP A 214 -4.75 -6.43 23.94
N TRP A 215 -3.91 -7.22 23.28
CA TRP A 215 -2.50 -7.43 23.65
C TRP A 215 -1.54 -6.40 23.03
N GLY A 216 -2.05 -5.44 22.25
CA GLY A 216 -1.27 -4.36 21.65
C GLY A 216 -0.41 -4.78 20.45
N ASN A 217 -0.49 -6.05 20.03
CA ASN A 217 0.30 -6.63 18.95
C ASN A 217 -0.59 -7.22 17.83
N GLY A 218 -1.83 -6.75 17.70
CA GLY A 218 -2.83 -7.29 16.77
C GLY A 218 -3.42 -8.63 17.18
N THR A 219 -3.14 -9.09 18.40
CA THR A 219 -3.77 -10.26 19.02
C THR A 219 -4.82 -9.83 20.04
N TYR A 220 -5.96 -10.50 20.02
CA TYR A 220 -7.09 -10.26 20.90
C TYR A 220 -7.54 -11.57 21.54
N SER A 221 -7.80 -11.53 22.85
CA SER A 221 -8.47 -12.63 23.55
C SER A 221 -9.92 -12.25 23.78
N LEU A 222 -10.84 -13.13 23.37
CA LEU A 222 -12.27 -12.93 23.49
C LEU A 222 -12.86 -14.04 24.36
N ARG A 223 -13.76 -13.69 25.27
CA ARG A 223 -14.44 -14.67 26.13
C ARG A 223 -15.90 -14.31 26.32
N PHE A 224 -16.77 -15.30 26.19
CA PHE A 224 -18.21 -15.16 26.42
C PHE A 224 -18.83 -16.52 26.76
N THR A 225 -20.08 -16.52 27.22
CA THR A 225 -20.79 -17.73 27.62
C THR A 225 -22.11 -17.83 26.85
N VAL A 226 -22.42 -19.03 26.37
CA VAL A 226 -23.64 -19.33 25.61
C VAL A 226 -24.27 -20.63 26.10
N ALA A 227 -25.59 -20.74 25.93
CA ALA A 227 -26.31 -21.99 26.16
C ALA A 227 -26.56 -22.67 24.80
N VAL A 228 -25.87 -23.78 24.55
CA VAL A 228 -25.94 -24.54 23.28
C VAL A 228 -25.85 -26.02 23.62
N ALA A 229 -26.77 -26.82 23.08
CA ALA A 229 -26.82 -28.26 23.35
C ALA A 229 -25.80 -29.04 22.52
N SER A 230 -25.52 -28.63 21.27
CA SER A 230 -24.59 -29.28 20.33
C SER A 230 -23.14 -29.34 20.83
N ASP A 231 -22.43 -30.47 20.70
CA ASP A 231 -21.01 -30.72 21.09
C ASP A 231 -19.92 -29.82 20.46
N PHE A 232 -20.32 -28.83 19.69
CA PHE A 232 -19.43 -27.79 19.16
C PHE A 232 -20.15 -26.45 19.19
N VAL A 233 -19.37 -25.37 19.18
CA VAL A 233 -19.91 -24.02 19.07
C VAL A 233 -19.34 -23.38 17.81
N HIS A 234 -20.20 -23.08 16.84
CA HIS A 234 -19.81 -22.28 15.69
C HIS A 234 -19.82 -20.81 16.07
N VAL A 235 -18.74 -20.12 15.71
CA VAL A 235 -18.53 -18.72 16.05
C VAL A 235 -18.06 -17.97 14.81
N SER A 236 -18.67 -16.82 14.56
CA SER A 236 -18.24 -15.89 13.53
C SER A 236 -17.68 -14.64 14.20
N VAL A 237 -16.44 -14.30 13.86
CA VAL A 237 -15.79 -13.07 14.35
C VAL A 237 -15.68 -12.11 13.19
N HIS A 238 -16.21 -10.92 13.39
CA HIS A 238 -16.22 -9.83 12.43
C HIS A 238 -15.27 -8.74 12.94
N VAL A 239 -14.31 -8.33 12.11
CA VAL A 239 -13.32 -7.32 12.46
C VAL A 239 -13.35 -6.19 11.43
N ILE A 240 -13.24 -4.97 11.93
CA ILE A 240 -12.93 -3.78 11.12
C ILE A 240 -11.55 -3.30 11.56
N ASP A 241 -10.60 -3.22 10.63
CA ASP A 241 -9.26 -2.72 10.93
C ASP A 241 -9.21 -1.19 11.06
N ALA A 242 -8.05 -0.64 11.42
CA ALA A 242 -7.86 0.82 11.52
C ALA A 242 -8.11 1.59 10.21
N ARG A 243 -8.12 0.91 9.05
CA ARG A 243 -8.38 1.48 7.72
C ARG A 243 -9.85 1.37 7.31
N ASN A 244 -10.71 0.87 8.21
CA ASN A 244 -12.12 0.55 8.00
C ASN A 244 -12.38 -0.62 7.04
N ILE A 245 -11.38 -1.47 6.78
CA ILE A 245 -11.56 -2.68 5.98
C ILE A 245 -12.18 -3.76 6.88
N PHE A 246 -13.36 -4.23 6.46
CA PHE A 246 -14.06 -5.33 7.12
C PHE A 246 -13.50 -6.69 6.69
N VAL A 247 -13.45 -7.62 7.64
CA VAL A 247 -13.16 -9.04 7.39
C VAL A 247 -13.93 -9.89 8.40
N ALA A 248 -14.45 -11.04 7.97
CA ALA A 248 -15.09 -12.00 8.86
C ALA A 248 -14.41 -13.38 8.74
N ALA A 249 -14.44 -14.14 9.82
CA ALA A 249 -13.94 -15.51 9.87
C ALA A 249 -14.83 -16.38 10.76
N ASN A 250 -15.20 -17.54 10.25
CA ASN A 250 -15.97 -18.53 10.99
C ASN A 250 -15.03 -19.60 11.57
N VAL A 251 -15.30 -20.05 12.80
CA VAL A 251 -14.52 -21.07 13.47
C VAL A 251 -15.44 -22.06 14.19
N THR A 252 -15.05 -23.33 14.19
CA THR A 252 -15.68 -24.35 15.03
C THR A 252 -14.89 -24.51 16.32
N CYS A 253 -15.50 -24.22 17.45
CA CYS A 253 -14.89 -24.40 18.76
C CYS A 253 -15.26 -25.78 19.31
N SER A 254 -14.24 -26.60 19.59
CA SER A 254 -14.39 -27.87 20.30
C SER A 254 -14.12 -27.70 21.80
N GLN A 255 -14.50 -28.70 22.59
CA GLN A 255 -14.20 -28.73 24.01
C GLN A 255 -12.68 -28.69 24.24
N ALA A 256 -12.23 -27.91 25.23
CA ALA A 256 -10.87 -28.02 25.74
C ALA A 256 -10.67 -29.43 26.32
N GLY A 257 -9.65 -30.14 25.80
CA GLY A 257 -9.22 -31.43 26.33
C GLY A 257 -8.51 -31.33 27.67
#